data_AF-A0A535E1I8-F1
#
_entry.id   AF-A0A535E1I8-F1
#
_cell.length_a   1.000
_cell.length_b   1.000
_cell.length_c   1.000
_cell.angle_alpha   90.00
_cell.angle_beta   90.00
_cell.angle_gamma   90.00
#
_symmetry.space_group_name_H-M   'P 1'
#
loop_
_entity.id
_entity.type
_entity.pdbx_description
1 polymer ?
#
loop_
_entity_poly.entity_id
_entity_poly.type
_entity_poly.pdbx_seq_one_letter_code
_entity_poly.pdbx_strand_id
1 'polypeptide(L)'
;MFAGQLAGYWRDGKRVVLDRNAILPDRCIKCNEAANAYRRMVKLSYVPTSRELMFGAWAYLSAKRAQIEIGLCERHRRSRAVTVALGSLAVILASIIVFAQVRATDITLPLLATAGLIGGVIGLVYAAVGGRLVRAAKITDTHIWLKGAGEPFLASLPSAPAVGADGALPTLAGTTAIPVTPADSAAQAFRDARNGALLFLVGCLVTAGTYVLLPGNYFIAWGAVLFGLVRLVGALRSYVRVPAEHRTSGQVLALAGIVAVGVVAGGWVAIDQVQSSQFDAAVNSAAKNHTQGATLFVEVANRAGPWTAQDATDMRKVASLYGQAADTLAASQAPASYTWYRDGLVRNFREAVDIATQLSGLTSASSQSAFDALFARWTARVNDLKQLQVRLDAQ
;
A
#
# COMPACT_ATOMS: atom_id res chain seq x y z
N MET A 1 -57.95 3.68 -27.94
CA MET A 1 -56.65 3.58 -28.64
C MET A 1 -55.54 4.05 -27.71
N PHE A 2 -54.99 3.15 -26.89
CA PHE A 2 -53.68 3.31 -26.24
C PHE A 2 -52.88 2.03 -26.49
N ALA A 3 -52.76 1.62 -27.76
CA ALA A 3 -51.72 0.69 -28.20
C ALA A 3 -50.41 1.48 -28.37
N GLY A 4 -50.09 2.29 -27.35
CA GLY A 4 -48.90 3.10 -27.29
C GLY A 4 -47.72 2.17 -27.11
N GLN A 5 -46.92 2.08 -28.18
CA GLN A 5 -45.54 1.63 -28.21
C GLN A 5 -44.92 1.69 -26.81
N LEU A 6 -44.78 0.53 -26.16
CA LEU A 6 -44.06 0.44 -24.89
C LEU A 6 -42.66 0.97 -25.16
N ALA A 7 -42.37 2.20 -24.73
CA ALA A 7 -41.10 2.86 -25.00
C ALA A 7 -39.91 2.17 -24.29
N GLY A 8 -40.16 1.04 -23.64
CA GLY A 8 -39.19 0.26 -22.88
C GLY A 8 -38.77 0.94 -21.58
N TYR A 9 -39.48 1.96 -21.10
CA TYR A 9 -39.19 2.62 -19.84
C TYR A 9 -40.45 3.13 -19.13
N TRP A 10 -40.44 3.15 -17.79
CA TRP A 10 -41.56 3.60 -16.96
C TRP A 10 -41.10 4.08 -15.58
N ARG A 11 -42.03 4.69 -14.83
CA ARG A 11 -41.82 5.13 -13.45
C ARG A 11 -42.06 3.97 -12.45
N ASP A 12 -41.10 3.74 -11.57
CA ASP A 12 -41.23 2.87 -10.38
C ASP A 12 -40.90 3.68 -9.12
N GLY A 13 -41.90 4.38 -8.58
CA GLY A 13 -41.75 5.29 -7.44
C GLY A 13 -40.74 6.42 -7.72
N LYS A 14 -39.60 6.40 -7.00
CA LYS A 14 -38.47 7.34 -7.17
C LYS A 14 -37.38 6.82 -8.12
N ARG A 15 -37.70 5.81 -8.93
CA ARG A 15 -36.77 5.13 -9.83
C ARG A 15 -37.32 5.15 -11.26
N VAL A 16 -36.40 5.18 -12.21
CA VAL A 16 -36.71 4.93 -13.63
C VAL A 16 -36.37 3.48 -13.90
N VAL A 17 -37.32 2.71 -14.42
CA VAL A 17 -37.04 1.37 -14.94
C VAL A 17 -36.96 1.48 -16.44
N LEU A 18 -35.96 0.84 -17.02
CA LEU A 18 -35.84 0.71 -18.46
C LEU A 18 -35.40 -0.70 -18.85
N ASP A 19 -35.86 -1.16 -19.99
CA ASP A 19 -35.29 -2.28 -20.73
C ASP A 19 -33.83 -1.95 -21.06
N ARG A 20 -32.97 -2.96 -21.07
CA ARG A 20 -31.53 -2.82 -21.31
C ARG A 20 -31.20 -2.14 -22.65
N ASN A 21 -32.08 -2.28 -23.64
CA ASN A 21 -31.92 -1.70 -24.97
C ASN A 21 -32.80 -0.45 -25.20
N ALA A 22 -33.56 -0.02 -24.19
CA ALA A 22 -34.44 1.13 -24.34
C ALA A 22 -33.64 2.44 -24.46
N ILE A 23 -34.08 3.27 -25.39
CA ILE A 23 -33.52 4.61 -25.62
C ILE A 23 -34.37 5.62 -24.85
N LEU A 24 -33.74 6.33 -23.91
CA LEU A 24 -34.43 7.39 -23.17
C LEU A 24 -34.79 8.57 -24.11
N PRO A 25 -35.90 9.29 -23.81
CA PRO A 25 -36.34 10.44 -24.60
C PRO A 25 -35.29 11.57 -24.54
N ASP A 26 -35.30 12.47 -25.53
CA ASP A 26 -34.37 13.61 -25.62
C ASP A 26 -34.69 14.73 -24.61
N ARG A 27 -34.73 14.36 -23.34
CA ARG A 27 -35.05 15.23 -22.20
C ARG A 27 -34.01 15.06 -21.12
N CYS A 28 -33.77 16.12 -20.37
CA CYS A 28 -32.86 16.12 -19.25
C CYS A 28 -33.39 15.21 -18.14
N ILE A 29 -32.60 14.22 -17.73
CA ILE A 29 -32.99 13.29 -16.66
C ILE A 29 -33.19 13.97 -15.28
N LYS A 30 -32.79 15.23 -15.13
CA LYS A 30 -32.90 16.02 -13.87
C LYS A 30 -34.10 16.96 -13.87
N CYS A 31 -34.22 17.86 -14.84
CA CYS A 31 -35.30 18.86 -14.88
C CYS A 31 -36.37 18.60 -15.94
N ASN A 32 -36.23 17.58 -16.78
CA ASN A 32 -37.13 17.26 -17.88
C ASN A 32 -37.17 18.28 -19.05
N GLU A 33 -36.35 19.33 -19.02
CA GLU A 33 -36.16 20.24 -20.16
C GLU A 33 -35.55 19.52 -21.37
N ALA A 34 -35.70 20.06 -22.58
CA ALA A 34 -35.10 19.47 -23.79
C ALA A 34 -33.58 19.31 -23.65
N ALA A 35 -33.06 18.15 -24.06
CA ALA A 35 -31.62 17.89 -24.05
C ALA A 35 -30.90 18.39 -25.32
N ASN A 36 -31.64 18.88 -26.31
CA ASN A 36 -31.11 19.41 -27.57
C ASN A 36 -30.14 18.42 -28.24
N ALA A 37 -30.55 17.15 -28.34
CA ALA A 37 -29.78 16.03 -28.85
C ALA A 37 -28.49 15.69 -28.08
N TYR A 38 -28.18 16.34 -26.96
CA TYR A 38 -27.00 16.01 -26.15
C TYR A 38 -27.24 14.72 -25.36
N ARG A 39 -26.57 13.65 -25.79
CA ARG A 39 -26.59 12.33 -25.12
C ARG A 39 -25.23 12.01 -24.53
N ARG A 40 -25.23 11.59 -23.27
CA ARG A 40 -24.02 11.12 -22.58
C ARG A 40 -24.13 9.65 -22.27
N MET A 41 -23.16 8.88 -22.72
CA MET A 41 -23.00 7.48 -22.34
C MET A 41 -22.54 7.39 -20.87
N VAL A 42 -23.34 6.72 -20.04
CA VAL A 42 -23.05 6.47 -18.62
C VAL A 42 -22.88 4.98 -18.39
N LYS A 43 -21.71 4.62 -17.88
CA LYS A 43 -21.41 3.25 -17.42
C LYS A 43 -21.96 3.08 -16.02
N LEU A 44 -22.92 2.17 -15.87
CA LEU A 44 -23.53 1.82 -14.61
C LEU A 44 -22.95 0.51 -14.09
N SER A 45 -22.67 0.46 -12.80
CA SER A 45 -22.34 -0.76 -12.09
C SER A 45 -23.31 -0.92 -10.91
N TYR A 46 -23.82 -2.13 -10.73
CA TYR A 46 -24.65 -2.49 -9.60
C TYR A 46 -24.00 -3.63 -8.82
N VAL A 47 -23.79 -3.39 -7.53
CA VAL A 47 -23.31 -4.37 -6.58
C VAL A 47 -24.48 -4.74 -5.68
N PRO A 48 -24.85 -6.03 -5.55
CA PRO A 48 -25.91 -6.43 -4.63
C PRO A 48 -25.45 -6.27 -3.17
N THR A 49 -26.26 -5.56 -2.37
CA THR A 49 -25.98 -5.14 -0.99
C THR A 49 -25.67 -6.29 -0.02
N SER A 50 -26.21 -7.49 -0.25
CA SER A 50 -25.92 -8.69 0.56
C SER A 50 -24.47 -9.20 0.44
N ARG A 51 -23.70 -8.73 -0.55
CA ARG A 51 -22.27 -9.07 -0.75
C ARG A 51 -21.32 -7.93 -0.40
N GLU A 52 -21.83 -6.77 0.05
CA GLU A 52 -21.03 -5.55 0.26
C GLU A 52 -20.21 -5.56 1.55
N LEU A 53 -20.63 -6.31 2.59
CA LEU A 53 -20.00 -6.23 3.92
C LEU A 53 -18.79 -7.16 4.15
N MET A 54 -18.61 -8.23 3.37
CA MET A 54 -17.50 -9.18 3.59
C MET A 54 -16.32 -9.03 2.60
N PHE A 55 -16.52 -8.51 1.39
CA PHE A 55 -15.46 -8.46 0.37
C PHE A 55 -15.67 -7.32 -0.65
N GLY A 56 -15.52 -6.05 -0.24
CA GLY A 56 -15.82 -4.87 -1.08
C GLY A 56 -15.21 -4.88 -2.49
N ALA A 57 -14.01 -5.44 -2.66
CA ALA A 57 -13.38 -5.59 -3.98
C ALA A 57 -14.03 -6.69 -4.85
N TRP A 58 -14.45 -7.81 -4.27
CA TRP A 58 -15.13 -8.91 -4.97
C TRP A 58 -16.55 -8.52 -5.39
N ALA A 59 -17.21 -7.71 -4.57
CA ALA A 59 -18.53 -7.17 -4.85
C ALA A 59 -18.51 -6.28 -6.12
N TYR A 60 -17.47 -5.45 -6.30
CA TYR A 60 -17.30 -4.63 -7.50
C TYR A 60 -16.99 -5.44 -8.78
N LEU A 61 -16.33 -6.60 -8.64
CA LEU A 61 -16.01 -7.49 -9.77
C LEU A 61 -17.22 -8.27 -10.27
N SER A 62 -18.06 -8.76 -9.35
CA SER A 62 -19.33 -9.41 -9.68
C SER A 62 -20.46 -8.42 -10.02
N ALA A 63 -20.14 -7.12 -10.08
CA ALA A 63 -21.12 -6.09 -10.37
C ALA A 63 -21.67 -6.27 -11.79
N LYS A 64 -23.00 -6.37 -11.92
CA LYS A 64 -23.64 -6.30 -13.24
C LYS A 64 -23.40 -4.90 -13.81
N ARG A 65 -23.03 -4.82 -15.08
CA ARG A 65 -22.71 -3.57 -15.77
C ARG A 65 -23.67 -3.34 -16.93
N ALA A 66 -24.05 -2.09 -17.10
CA ALA A 66 -24.84 -1.63 -18.23
C ALA A 66 -24.32 -0.27 -18.72
N GLN A 67 -24.46 0.01 -20.00
CA GLN A 67 -24.17 1.32 -20.57
C GLN A 67 -25.50 1.88 -21.06
N ILE A 68 -25.82 3.11 -20.65
CA ILE A 68 -27.04 3.79 -21.07
C ILE A 68 -26.70 5.19 -21.54
N GLU A 69 -27.47 5.69 -22.50
CA GLU A 69 -27.38 7.07 -22.93
C GLU A 69 -28.43 7.91 -22.20
N ILE A 70 -27.98 9.00 -21.57
CA ILE A 70 -28.87 9.93 -20.86
C ILE A 70 -28.79 11.32 -21.47
N GLY A 71 -29.95 11.97 -21.60
CA GLY A 71 -30.06 13.38 -21.99
C GLY A 71 -29.77 14.32 -20.82
N LEU A 72 -29.09 15.43 -21.09
CA LEU A 72 -28.87 16.53 -20.12
C LEU A 72 -29.07 17.88 -20.80
N CYS A 73 -29.79 18.80 -20.15
CA CYS A 73 -29.86 20.19 -20.62
C CYS A 73 -28.56 20.95 -20.33
N GLU A 74 -28.41 22.10 -20.98
CA GLU A 74 -27.22 22.96 -20.87
C GLU A 74 -26.87 23.31 -19.42
N ARG A 75 -27.89 23.66 -18.63
CA ARG A 75 -27.73 24.06 -17.23
C ARG A 75 -27.09 22.96 -16.40
N HIS A 76 -27.60 21.73 -16.48
CA HIS A 76 -27.05 20.59 -15.73
C HIS A 76 -25.71 20.12 -16.29
N ARG A 77 -25.49 20.28 -17.61
CA ARG A 77 -24.20 20.01 -18.25
C ARG A 77 -23.11 20.93 -17.70
N ARG A 78 -23.38 22.24 -17.67
CA ARG A 78 -22.45 23.26 -17.15
C ARG A 78 -22.21 23.11 -15.65
N SER A 79 -23.27 22.92 -14.86
CA SER A 79 -23.17 22.70 -13.41
C SER A 79 -22.23 21.53 -13.09
N ARG A 80 -22.39 20.40 -13.80
CA ARG A 80 -21.53 19.24 -13.63
C ARG A 80 -20.08 19.51 -14.05
N ALA A 81 -19.86 20.20 -15.18
CA ALA A 81 -18.52 20.55 -15.63
C ALA A 81 -17.78 21.38 -14.57
N VAL A 82 -18.47 22.35 -13.96
CA VAL A 82 -17.94 23.17 -12.86
C VAL A 82 -17.62 22.30 -11.63
N THR A 83 -18.54 21.41 -11.20
CA THR A 83 -18.27 20.52 -10.05
C THR A 83 -17.07 19.60 -10.30
N VAL A 84 -16.93 19.05 -11.50
CA VAL A 84 -15.77 18.21 -11.85
C VAL A 84 -14.48 19.03 -11.88
N ALA A 85 -14.50 20.23 -12.46
CA ALA A 85 -13.33 21.11 -12.50
C ALA A 85 -12.87 21.52 -11.10
N LEU A 86 -13.79 21.94 -10.23
CA LEU A 86 -13.48 22.30 -8.83
C LEU A 86 -12.99 21.10 -8.04
N GLY A 87 -13.59 19.92 -8.23
CA GLY A 87 -13.15 18.69 -7.58
C GLY A 87 -11.73 18.27 -8.00
N SER A 88 -11.42 18.34 -9.30
CA SER A 88 -10.07 18.06 -9.81
C SER A 88 -9.05 19.06 -9.28
N LEU A 89 -9.37 20.35 -9.24
CA LEU A 89 -8.49 21.39 -8.71
C LEU A 89 -8.19 21.16 -7.23
N ALA A 90 -9.19 20.81 -6.44
CA ALA A 90 -9.03 20.49 -5.02
C ALA A 90 -8.10 19.29 -4.79
N VAL A 91 -8.23 18.21 -5.58
CA VAL A 91 -7.35 17.03 -5.51
C VAL A 91 -5.91 17.37 -5.90
N ILE A 92 -5.71 18.19 -6.94
CA ILE A 92 -4.38 18.65 -7.36
C ILE A 92 -3.74 19.49 -6.25
N LEU A 93 -4.45 20.46 -5.69
CA LEU A 93 -3.94 21.28 -4.58
C LEU A 93 -3.60 20.44 -3.35
N ALA A 94 -4.44 19.48 -2.98
CA ALA A 94 -4.16 18.57 -1.87
C ALA A 94 -2.89 17.74 -2.13
N SER A 95 -2.70 17.27 -3.35
CA SER A 95 -1.51 16.51 -3.77
C SER A 95 -0.24 17.37 -3.71
N ILE A 96 -0.31 18.63 -4.15
CA ILE A 96 0.80 19.58 -4.07
C ILE A 96 1.17 19.85 -2.61
N ILE A 97 0.19 20.05 -1.73
CA ILE A 97 0.43 20.25 -0.29
C ILE A 97 1.15 19.02 0.29
N VAL A 98 0.66 17.81 0.03
CA VAL A 98 1.32 16.58 0.50
C VAL A 98 2.76 16.47 -0.03
N PHE A 99 2.98 16.80 -1.30
CA PHE A 99 4.31 16.71 -1.93
C PHE A 99 5.30 17.76 -1.41
N ALA A 100 4.85 19.00 -1.18
CA ALA A 100 5.68 20.08 -0.65
C ALA A 100 6.19 19.77 0.77
N GLN A 101 5.45 18.95 1.53
CA GLN A 101 5.77 18.61 2.93
C GLN A 101 6.86 17.55 3.05
N VAL A 102 7.01 16.65 2.05
CA VAL A 102 8.09 15.64 2.04
C VAL A 102 9.49 16.26 1.99
N ARG A 103 9.60 17.53 1.59
CA ARG A 103 10.87 18.27 1.49
C ARG A 103 11.27 19.02 2.76
N ALA A 104 10.40 19.13 3.76
CA ALA A 104 10.66 19.88 4.98
C ALA A 104 10.75 18.92 6.18
N THR A 105 11.86 18.96 6.90
CA THR A 105 12.28 17.93 7.89
C THR A 105 11.77 18.17 9.31
N ASP A 106 10.87 19.12 9.55
CA ASP A 106 10.44 19.50 10.90
C ASP A 106 9.21 18.72 11.43
N ILE A 107 9.28 18.36 12.70
CA ILE A 107 8.36 17.48 13.45
C ILE A 107 6.92 18.04 13.58
N THR A 108 6.66 19.31 13.27
CA THR A 108 5.31 19.91 13.27
C THR A 108 4.50 19.62 12.00
N LEU A 109 5.13 19.08 10.95
CA LEU A 109 4.54 18.78 9.63
C LEU A 109 3.68 17.48 9.51
N PRO A 110 3.81 16.43 10.36
CA PRO A 110 3.01 15.20 10.24
C PRO A 110 1.51 15.41 10.40
N LEU A 111 1.08 16.35 11.27
CA LEU A 111 -0.33 16.67 11.49
C LEU A 111 -0.98 17.32 10.26
N LEU A 112 -0.26 18.24 9.61
CA LEU A 112 -0.70 18.88 8.36
C LEU A 112 -0.73 17.89 7.20
N ALA A 113 0.25 16.99 7.09
CA ALA A 113 0.23 15.91 6.10
C ALA A 113 -0.96 14.95 6.32
N THR A 114 -1.27 14.62 7.57
CA THR A 114 -2.41 13.77 7.92
C THR A 114 -3.75 14.45 7.59
N ALA A 115 -3.88 15.74 7.91
CA ALA A 115 -5.05 16.54 7.55
C ALA A 115 -5.23 16.67 6.03
N GLY A 116 -4.13 16.88 5.29
CA GLY A 116 -4.13 16.93 3.83
C GLY A 116 -4.54 15.60 3.19
N LEU A 117 -4.09 14.48 3.74
CA LEU A 117 -4.49 13.14 3.28
C LEU A 117 -5.97 12.86 3.56
N ILE A 118 -6.45 13.16 4.77
CA ILE A 118 -7.87 13.01 5.13
C ILE A 118 -8.74 13.90 4.23
N GLY A 119 -8.38 15.17 4.07
CA GLY A 119 -9.08 16.11 3.19
C GLY A 119 -9.07 15.65 1.72
N GLY A 120 -7.95 15.12 1.24
CA GLY A 120 -7.82 14.56 -0.11
C GLY A 120 -8.71 13.33 -0.32
N VAL A 121 -8.76 12.42 0.65
CA VAL A 121 -9.64 11.23 0.61
C VAL A 121 -11.10 11.65 0.64
N ILE A 122 -11.50 12.56 1.54
CA ILE A 122 -12.87 13.09 1.60
C ILE A 122 -13.25 13.77 0.29
N GLY A 123 -12.36 14.60 -0.27
CA GLY A 123 -12.57 15.27 -1.56
C GLY A 123 -12.74 14.27 -2.71
N LEU A 124 -11.92 13.21 -2.74
CA LEU A 124 -11.99 12.17 -3.76
C LEU A 124 -13.27 11.32 -3.62
N VAL A 125 -13.68 11.00 -2.40
CA VAL A 125 -14.96 10.32 -2.12
C VAL A 125 -16.13 11.21 -2.54
N TYR A 126 -16.11 12.50 -2.19
CA TYR A 126 -17.13 13.45 -2.58
C TYR A 126 -17.23 13.58 -4.11
N ALA A 127 -16.10 13.65 -4.82
CA ALA A 127 -16.06 13.67 -6.28
C ALA A 127 -16.60 12.36 -6.89
N ALA A 128 -16.23 11.20 -6.34
CA ALA A 128 -16.62 9.88 -6.84
C ALA A 128 -18.12 9.57 -6.60
N VAL A 129 -18.69 10.11 -5.52
CA VAL A 129 -20.07 9.86 -5.08
C VAL A 129 -21.01 10.96 -5.60
N GLY A 130 -20.64 12.23 -5.44
CA GLY A 130 -21.44 13.40 -5.79
C GLY A 130 -21.53 13.67 -7.29
N GLY A 131 -20.52 13.30 -8.09
CA GLY A 131 -20.51 13.51 -9.54
C GLY A 131 -21.40 12.56 -10.36
N ARG A 132 -22.04 11.57 -9.71
CA ARG A 132 -22.85 10.55 -10.40
C ARG A 132 -24.24 11.10 -10.74
N LEU A 133 -24.48 11.30 -12.04
CA LEU A 133 -25.76 11.77 -12.58
C LEU A 133 -26.92 10.86 -12.22
N VAL A 134 -26.73 9.56 -12.39
CA VAL A 134 -27.65 8.49 -12.01
C VAL A 134 -26.87 7.34 -11.40
N ARG A 135 -27.54 6.53 -10.59
CA ARG A 135 -26.97 5.31 -9.99
C ARG A 135 -27.89 4.13 -10.29
N ALA A 136 -27.33 2.97 -10.60
CA ALA A 136 -28.11 1.76 -10.72
C ALA A 136 -28.53 1.26 -9.33
N ALA A 137 -29.82 1.11 -9.12
CA ALA A 137 -30.40 0.52 -7.91
C ALA A 137 -30.53 -1.00 -8.02
N LYS A 138 -30.68 -1.51 -9.25
CA LYS A 138 -30.75 -2.93 -9.59
C LYS A 138 -30.44 -3.05 -11.08
N ILE A 139 -29.65 -4.05 -11.44
CA ILE A 139 -29.45 -4.44 -12.84
C ILE A 139 -29.81 -5.91 -12.93
N THR A 140 -30.74 -6.22 -13.82
CA THR A 140 -31.06 -7.59 -14.24
C THR A 140 -30.58 -7.79 -15.67
N ASP A 141 -30.78 -8.98 -16.23
CA ASP A 141 -30.32 -9.26 -17.58
C ASP A 141 -31.15 -8.53 -18.63
N THR A 142 -32.40 -8.21 -18.30
CA THR A 142 -33.39 -7.56 -19.18
C THR A 142 -33.70 -6.11 -18.80
N HIS A 143 -33.69 -5.76 -17.51
CA HIS A 143 -34.08 -4.44 -17.01
C HIS A 143 -33.03 -3.78 -16.11
N ILE A 144 -33.05 -2.46 -16.09
CA ILE A 144 -32.18 -1.59 -15.30
C ILE A 144 -33.06 -0.64 -14.48
N TRP A 145 -32.84 -0.58 -13.17
CA TRP A 145 -33.47 0.40 -12.27
C TRP A 145 -32.48 1.51 -11.96
N LEU A 146 -32.83 2.74 -12.30
CA LEU A 146 -32.02 3.93 -12.07
C LEU A 146 -32.59 4.78 -10.94
N LYS A 147 -31.71 5.24 -10.06
CA LYS A 147 -31.96 6.30 -9.08
C LYS A 147 -31.27 7.60 -9.51
N GLY A 148 -31.82 8.73 -9.05
CA GLY A 148 -31.26 10.06 -9.27
C GLY A 148 -31.87 10.81 -10.45
N ALA A 149 -32.88 10.27 -11.12
CA ALA A 149 -33.73 11.09 -11.99
C ALA A 149 -34.50 12.10 -11.13
N GLY A 150 -34.69 13.32 -11.65
CA GLY A 150 -35.44 14.35 -10.92
C GLY A 150 -36.94 14.16 -11.06
N GLU A 151 -37.68 14.73 -10.11
CA GLU A 151 -39.13 14.57 -10.02
C GLU A 151 -39.88 15.02 -11.29
N PRO A 152 -39.53 16.15 -11.96
CA PRO A 152 -40.20 16.53 -13.21
C PRO A 152 -40.02 15.49 -14.33
N PHE A 153 -38.86 14.81 -14.38
CA PHE A 153 -38.63 13.75 -15.35
C PHE A 153 -39.45 12.51 -15.00
N LEU A 154 -39.41 12.10 -13.72
CA LEU A 154 -40.17 10.95 -13.22
C LEU A 154 -41.69 11.12 -13.44
N ALA A 155 -42.24 12.30 -13.20
CA ALA A 155 -43.65 12.61 -13.40
C ALA A 155 -44.08 12.53 -14.87
N SER A 156 -43.14 12.69 -15.81
CA SER A 156 -43.42 12.61 -17.26
C SER A 156 -43.34 11.20 -17.85
N LEU A 157 -42.97 10.21 -17.04
CA LEU A 157 -42.88 8.81 -17.47
C LEU A 157 -44.22 8.10 -17.32
N PRO A 158 -44.54 7.12 -18.17
CA PRO A 158 -45.73 6.31 -18.00
C PRO A 158 -45.67 5.54 -16.67
N SER A 159 -46.84 5.21 -16.14
CA SER A 159 -46.97 4.30 -15.00
C SER A 159 -46.43 2.92 -15.35
N ALA A 160 -46.05 2.16 -14.33
CA ALA A 160 -45.55 0.80 -14.52
C ALA A 160 -46.58 -0.05 -15.30
N PRO A 161 -46.13 -0.85 -16.29
CA PRO A 161 -47.01 -1.78 -16.96
C PRO A 161 -47.53 -2.81 -15.96
N ALA A 162 -48.74 -3.32 -16.20
CA ALA A 162 -49.25 -4.45 -15.43
C ALA A 162 -48.25 -5.61 -15.55
N VAL A 163 -47.82 -6.15 -14.41
CA VAL A 163 -46.94 -7.32 -14.37
C VAL A 163 -47.72 -8.51 -14.93
N GLY A 164 -47.10 -9.29 -15.81
CA GLY A 164 -47.72 -10.49 -16.36
C GLY A 164 -48.12 -11.49 -15.27
N ALA A 165 -49.01 -12.44 -15.59
CA ALA A 165 -49.46 -13.48 -14.66
C ALA A 165 -48.31 -14.35 -14.11
N ASP A 166 -47.17 -14.38 -14.81
CA ASP A 166 -45.93 -15.07 -14.47
C ASP A 166 -44.97 -14.22 -13.61
N GLY A 167 -45.33 -12.97 -13.28
CA GLY A 167 -44.46 -12.06 -12.54
C GLY A 167 -43.37 -11.41 -13.39
N ALA A 168 -43.33 -11.66 -14.70
CA ALA A 168 -42.33 -11.08 -15.59
C ALA A 168 -42.71 -9.65 -16.01
N LEU A 169 -41.69 -8.79 -16.10
CA LEU A 169 -41.83 -7.45 -16.67
C LEU A 169 -41.77 -7.54 -18.19
N PRO A 170 -42.58 -6.74 -18.92
CA PRO A 170 -42.59 -6.77 -20.38
C PRO A 170 -41.23 -6.30 -20.93
N THR A 171 -40.56 -7.18 -21.68
CA THR A 171 -39.31 -6.87 -22.41
C THR A 171 -39.61 -6.46 -23.84
N LEU A 172 -38.81 -5.55 -24.39
CA LEU A 172 -38.92 -5.20 -25.81
C LEU A 172 -38.69 -6.46 -26.68
N ALA A 173 -39.56 -6.66 -27.68
CA ALA A 173 -39.45 -7.77 -28.61
C ALA A 173 -38.09 -7.72 -29.35
N GLY A 174 -37.30 -8.80 -29.26
CA GLY A 174 -35.96 -8.89 -29.84
C GLY A 174 -34.79 -8.83 -28.85
N THR A 175 -35.04 -8.63 -27.55
CA THR A 175 -33.98 -8.68 -26.52
C THR A 175 -33.70 -10.12 -26.08
N THR A 176 -33.08 -10.93 -26.95
CA THR A 176 -32.51 -12.22 -26.52
C THR A 176 -31.24 -11.94 -25.75
N ALA A 177 -31.17 -12.36 -24.47
CA ALA A 177 -29.93 -12.25 -23.70
C ALA A 177 -28.82 -12.99 -24.45
N ILE A 178 -27.77 -12.29 -24.88
CA ILE A 178 -26.62 -12.93 -25.53
C ILE A 178 -26.03 -13.91 -24.50
N PRO A 179 -26.07 -15.22 -24.75
CA PRO A 179 -25.48 -16.18 -23.83
C PRO A 179 -23.97 -15.91 -23.77
N VAL A 180 -23.46 -15.64 -22.57
CA VAL A 180 -22.02 -15.50 -22.36
C VAL A 180 -21.40 -16.86 -22.65
N THR A 181 -20.52 -16.94 -23.65
CA THR A 181 -19.87 -18.20 -23.96
C THR A 181 -18.90 -18.59 -22.83
N PRO A 182 -18.70 -19.88 -22.56
CA PRO A 182 -17.70 -20.33 -21.58
C PRO A 182 -16.29 -19.77 -21.86
N ALA A 183 -15.93 -19.62 -23.13
CA ALA A 183 -14.66 -19.03 -23.56
C ALA A 183 -14.52 -17.55 -23.14
N ASP A 184 -15.58 -16.75 -23.28
CA ASP A 184 -15.56 -15.34 -22.84
C ASP A 184 -15.40 -15.21 -21.32
N SER A 185 -16.03 -16.11 -20.57
CA SER A 185 -15.90 -16.17 -19.12
C SER A 185 -14.47 -16.52 -18.68
N ALA A 186 -13.83 -17.45 -19.38
CA ALA A 186 -12.44 -17.84 -19.16
C ALA A 186 -11.47 -16.69 -19.44
N ALA A 187 -11.65 -16.01 -20.58
CA ALA A 187 -10.84 -14.86 -20.96
C ALA A 187 -11.02 -13.67 -19.98
N GLN A 188 -12.21 -13.49 -19.43
CA GLN A 188 -12.45 -12.50 -18.38
C GLN A 188 -11.73 -12.88 -17.08
N ALA A 189 -11.85 -14.14 -16.63
CA ALA A 189 -11.19 -14.63 -15.42
C ALA A 189 -9.66 -14.51 -15.50
N PHE A 190 -9.07 -14.84 -16.66
CA PHE A 190 -7.63 -14.65 -16.89
C PHE A 190 -7.22 -13.18 -16.80
N ARG A 191 -7.96 -12.27 -17.45
CA ARG A 191 -7.66 -10.82 -17.38
C ARG A 191 -7.72 -10.30 -15.96
N ASP A 192 -8.69 -10.75 -15.18
CA ASP A 192 -8.81 -10.37 -13.77
C ASP A 192 -7.64 -10.90 -12.94
N ALA A 193 -7.22 -12.15 -13.16
CA ALA A 193 -6.05 -12.75 -12.50
C ALA A 193 -4.76 -12.01 -12.84
N ARG A 194 -4.54 -11.70 -14.13
CA ARG A 194 -3.38 -10.95 -14.61
C ARG A 194 -3.33 -9.55 -14.01
N ASN A 195 -4.47 -8.85 -13.98
CA ASN A 195 -4.54 -7.51 -13.38
C ASN A 195 -4.28 -7.55 -11.86
N GLY A 196 -4.73 -8.60 -11.17
CA GLY A 196 -4.37 -8.84 -9.77
C GLY A 196 -2.86 -9.06 -9.59
N ALA A 197 -2.25 -9.91 -10.42
CA ALA A 197 -0.82 -10.19 -10.39
C ALA A 197 0.03 -8.94 -10.67
N LEU A 198 -0.35 -8.13 -11.66
CA LEU A 198 0.33 -6.87 -11.98
C LEU A 198 0.24 -5.86 -10.83
N LEU A 199 -0.93 -5.74 -10.18
CA LEU A 199 -1.07 -4.85 -9.02
C LEU A 199 -0.21 -5.30 -7.84
N PHE A 200 -0.15 -6.61 -7.58
CA PHE A 200 0.77 -7.18 -6.59
C PHE A 200 2.23 -6.85 -6.94
N LEU A 201 2.65 -7.10 -8.18
CA LEU A 201 4.00 -6.79 -8.64
C LEU A 201 4.35 -5.30 -8.49
N VAL A 202 3.46 -4.40 -8.91
CA VAL A 202 3.66 -2.95 -8.76
C VAL A 202 3.79 -2.58 -7.28
N GLY A 203 2.95 -3.15 -6.41
CA GLY A 203 3.08 -2.97 -4.96
C GLY A 203 4.46 -3.39 -4.45
N CYS A 204 4.95 -4.55 -4.87
CA CYS A 204 6.28 -5.05 -4.49
C CYS A 204 7.42 -4.16 -5.03
N LEU A 205 7.33 -3.71 -6.28
CA LEU A 205 8.34 -2.83 -6.88
C LEU A 205 8.38 -1.44 -6.24
N VAL A 206 7.21 -0.85 -5.95
CA VAL A 206 7.14 0.42 -5.22
C VAL A 206 7.75 0.26 -3.83
N THR A 207 7.43 -0.84 -3.14
CA THR A 207 8.00 -1.15 -1.82
C THR A 207 9.52 -1.26 -1.91
N ALA A 208 10.05 -2.08 -2.82
CA ALA A 208 11.49 -2.23 -3.02
C ALA A 208 12.17 -0.90 -3.39
N GLY A 209 11.57 -0.14 -4.32
CA GLY A 209 12.08 1.17 -4.73
C GLY A 209 12.11 2.18 -3.58
N THR A 210 11.09 2.19 -2.71
CA THR A 210 11.08 3.07 -1.54
C THR A 210 12.18 2.70 -0.54
N TYR A 211 12.47 1.42 -0.34
CA TYR A 211 13.57 0.98 0.54
C TYR A 211 14.94 1.32 -0.03
N VAL A 212 15.12 1.27 -1.36
CA VAL A 212 16.39 1.62 -2.01
C VAL A 212 16.62 3.14 -2.03
N LEU A 213 15.56 3.93 -2.21
CA LEU A 213 15.68 5.38 -2.46
C LEU A 213 15.55 6.25 -1.21
N LEU A 214 14.91 5.76 -0.14
CA LEU A 214 14.63 6.56 1.05
C LEU A 214 15.29 5.91 2.28
N PRO A 215 16.21 6.60 2.97
CA PRO A 215 16.77 6.11 4.23
C PRO A 215 15.69 6.14 5.31
N GLY A 216 15.21 4.97 5.73
CA GLY A 216 14.25 4.83 6.84
C GLY A 216 13.33 3.60 6.74
N ASN A 217 12.84 3.13 7.88
CA ASN A 217 11.89 2.01 7.97
C ASN A 217 10.46 2.48 7.63
N TYR A 218 10.13 2.57 6.34
CA TYR A 218 8.79 3.00 5.91
C TYR A 218 7.79 1.84 5.90
N PHE A 219 6.87 1.86 6.86
CA PHE A 219 5.73 0.93 6.95
C PHE A 219 4.70 1.12 5.80
N ILE A 220 4.78 2.25 5.08
CA ILE A 220 3.71 2.78 4.24
C ILE A 220 3.45 1.95 2.96
N ALA A 221 4.41 1.13 2.50
CA ALA A 221 4.30 0.47 1.20
C ALA A 221 3.58 -0.91 1.23
N TRP A 222 3.45 -1.55 2.40
CA TRP A 222 2.83 -2.88 2.51
C TRP A 222 1.34 -2.90 2.16
N GLY A 223 0.63 -1.77 2.30
CA GLY A 223 -0.79 -1.67 1.96
C GLY A 223 -1.07 -1.99 0.48
N ALA A 224 -0.20 -1.55 -0.42
CA ALA A 224 -0.33 -1.83 -1.85
C ALA A 224 -0.05 -3.32 -2.18
N VAL A 225 0.97 -3.90 -1.53
CA VAL A 225 1.31 -5.33 -1.65
C VAL A 225 0.16 -6.21 -1.17
N LEU A 226 -0.35 -5.95 0.03
CA LEU A 226 -1.46 -6.71 0.62
C LEU A 226 -2.74 -6.58 -0.22
N PHE A 227 -3.06 -5.37 -0.68
CA PHE A 227 -4.19 -5.15 -1.58
C PHE A 227 -4.05 -5.93 -2.90
N GLY A 228 -2.86 -5.85 -3.53
CA GLY A 228 -2.55 -6.61 -4.74
C GLY A 228 -2.65 -8.11 -4.53
N LEU A 229 -2.13 -8.62 -3.41
CA LEU A 229 -2.16 -10.04 -3.04
C LEU A 229 -3.59 -10.56 -2.83
N VAL A 230 -4.41 -9.85 -2.05
CA VAL A 230 -5.82 -10.22 -1.84
C VAL A 230 -6.56 -10.27 -3.18
N ARG A 231 -6.31 -9.32 -4.07
CA ARG A 231 -6.90 -9.30 -5.41
C ARG A 231 -6.42 -10.46 -6.28
N LEU A 232 -5.12 -10.74 -6.27
CA LEU A 232 -4.51 -11.86 -6.98
C LEU A 232 -5.13 -13.19 -6.54
N VAL A 233 -5.22 -13.45 -5.23
CA VAL A 233 -5.80 -14.69 -4.68
C VAL A 233 -7.27 -14.84 -5.10
N GLY A 234 -8.06 -13.76 -4.97
CA GLY A 234 -9.47 -13.78 -5.37
C GLY A 234 -9.66 -14.07 -6.86
N ALA A 235 -8.84 -13.44 -7.71
CA ALA A 235 -8.93 -13.61 -9.15
C ALA A 235 -8.36 -14.97 -9.63
N LEU A 236 -7.28 -15.45 -9.00
CA LEU A 236 -6.71 -16.77 -9.27
C LEU A 236 -7.72 -17.88 -8.90
N ARG A 237 -8.45 -17.74 -7.79
CA ARG A 237 -9.51 -18.68 -7.41
C ARG A 237 -10.62 -18.75 -8.46
N SER A 238 -11.02 -17.61 -9.03
CA SER A 238 -11.98 -17.58 -10.14
C SER A 238 -11.42 -18.24 -11.40
N TYR A 239 -10.15 -17.98 -11.73
CA TYR A 239 -9.49 -18.57 -12.89
C TYR A 239 -9.29 -20.09 -12.77
N VAL A 240 -8.95 -20.60 -11.59
CA VAL A 240 -8.77 -22.05 -11.35
C VAL A 240 -10.09 -22.83 -11.44
N ARG A 241 -11.23 -22.17 -11.19
CA ARG A 241 -12.56 -22.78 -11.33
C ARG A 241 -13.03 -22.90 -12.79
N VAL A 242 -12.34 -22.26 -13.74
CA VAL A 242 -12.63 -22.40 -15.17
C VAL A 242 -12.19 -23.81 -15.64
N PRO A 243 -13.00 -24.51 -16.45
CA PRO A 243 -12.63 -25.80 -17.04
C PRO A 243 -11.24 -25.78 -17.69
N ALA A 244 -10.49 -26.87 -17.56
CA ALA A 244 -9.11 -26.96 -18.05
C ALA A 244 -8.99 -26.74 -19.56
N GLU A 245 -9.99 -27.15 -20.33
CA GLU A 245 -10.10 -26.96 -21.78
C GLU A 245 -10.02 -25.49 -22.23
N HIS A 246 -10.34 -24.54 -21.33
CA HIS A 246 -10.29 -23.11 -21.62
C HIS A 246 -9.09 -22.39 -21.01
N ARG A 247 -8.19 -23.10 -20.30
CA ARG A 247 -6.97 -22.54 -19.70
C ARG A 247 -5.78 -22.85 -20.58
N THR A 248 -5.22 -21.83 -21.24
CA THR A 248 -4.03 -22.05 -22.08
C THR A 248 -2.76 -22.08 -21.24
N SER A 249 -1.79 -22.93 -21.61
CA SER A 249 -0.50 -23.04 -20.92
C SER A 249 0.24 -21.70 -20.86
N GLY A 250 0.18 -20.91 -21.94
CA GLY A 250 0.76 -19.57 -21.99
C GLY A 250 0.19 -18.60 -20.96
N GLN A 251 -1.11 -18.68 -20.65
CA GLN A 251 -1.74 -17.88 -19.61
C GLN A 251 -1.23 -18.25 -18.21
N VAL A 252 -1.09 -19.54 -17.94
CA VAL A 252 -0.58 -20.04 -16.65
C VAL A 252 0.88 -19.63 -16.45
N LEU A 253 1.73 -19.80 -17.47
CA LEU A 253 3.13 -19.40 -17.42
C LEU A 253 3.30 -17.89 -17.23
N ALA A 254 2.51 -17.07 -17.92
CA ALA A 254 2.55 -15.62 -17.75
C ALA A 254 2.17 -15.18 -16.32
N LEU A 255 1.14 -15.80 -15.72
CA LEU A 255 0.76 -15.51 -14.32
C LEU A 255 1.86 -15.94 -13.35
N ALA A 256 2.41 -17.14 -13.52
CA ALA A 256 3.50 -17.65 -12.69
C ALA A 256 4.72 -16.72 -12.75
N GLY A 257 5.10 -16.25 -13.94
CA GLY A 257 6.20 -15.31 -14.13
C GLY A 257 6.00 -13.99 -13.39
N ILE A 258 4.83 -13.34 -13.52
CA ILE A 258 4.54 -12.07 -12.84
C ILE A 258 4.59 -12.24 -11.31
N VAL A 259 4.00 -13.32 -10.79
CA VAL A 259 3.98 -13.60 -9.35
C VAL A 259 5.38 -13.88 -8.83
N ALA A 260 6.18 -14.67 -9.55
CA ALA A 260 7.56 -14.99 -9.17
C ALA A 260 8.41 -13.72 -9.04
N VAL A 261 8.34 -12.80 -10.00
CA VAL A 261 9.05 -11.51 -9.92
C VAL A 261 8.58 -10.69 -8.71
N GLY A 262 7.27 -10.65 -8.46
CA GLY A 262 6.72 -9.95 -7.28
C GLY A 262 7.21 -10.53 -5.95
N VAL A 263 7.27 -11.86 -5.83
CA VAL A 263 7.77 -12.55 -4.64
C VAL A 263 9.26 -12.30 -4.43
N VAL A 264 10.08 -12.31 -5.48
CA VAL A 264 11.52 -11.99 -5.36
C VAL A 264 11.72 -10.54 -4.89
N ALA A 265 11.01 -9.58 -5.51
CA ALA A 265 11.11 -8.17 -5.13
C ALA A 265 10.62 -7.91 -3.70
N GLY A 266 9.46 -8.46 -3.31
CA GLY A 266 8.92 -8.31 -1.96
C GLY A 266 9.69 -9.09 -0.89
N GLY A 267 10.21 -10.27 -1.24
CA GLY A 267 10.99 -11.13 -0.36
C GLY A 267 12.34 -10.52 0.03
N TRP A 268 13.02 -9.86 -0.92
CA TRP A 268 14.25 -9.11 -0.64
C TRP A 268 14.04 -8.10 0.50
N VAL A 269 13.00 -7.27 0.39
CA VAL A 269 12.69 -6.23 1.38
C VAL A 269 12.41 -6.83 2.76
N ALA A 270 11.64 -7.93 2.81
CA ALA A 270 11.34 -8.59 4.08
C ALA A 270 12.59 -9.15 4.76
N ILE A 271 13.52 -9.74 3.99
CA ILE A 271 14.79 -10.25 4.53
C ILE A 271 15.65 -9.12 5.06
N ASP A 272 15.79 -8.03 4.29
CA ASP A 272 16.59 -6.86 4.67
C ASP A 272 16.05 -6.20 5.95
N GLN A 273 14.72 -6.09 6.09
CA GLN A 273 14.08 -5.55 7.29
C GLN A 273 14.30 -6.42 8.53
N VAL A 274 14.26 -7.75 8.38
CA VAL A 274 14.54 -8.66 9.49
C VAL A 274 16.01 -8.53 9.90
N GLN A 275 16.93 -8.47 8.95
CA GLN A 275 18.36 -8.29 9.21
C GLN A 275 18.65 -6.96 9.89
N SER A 276 18.08 -5.85 9.41
CA SER A 276 18.26 -4.53 10.03
C SER A 276 17.77 -4.50 11.48
N SER A 277 16.58 -5.05 11.74
CA SER A 277 16.03 -5.11 13.11
C SER A 277 16.87 -5.96 14.07
N GLN A 278 17.40 -7.09 13.61
CA GLN A 278 18.31 -7.94 14.40
C GLN A 278 19.64 -7.26 14.64
N PHE A 279 20.18 -6.58 13.62
CA PHE A 279 21.42 -5.83 13.73
C PHE A 279 21.29 -4.66 14.71
N ASP A 280 20.21 -3.87 14.64
CA ASP A 280 19.94 -2.77 15.58
C ASP A 280 19.85 -3.26 17.02
N ALA A 281 19.17 -4.39 17.25
CA ALA A 281 19.10 -5.02 18.57
C ALA A 281 20.50 -5.44 19.07
N ALA A 282 21.33 -6.01 18.19
CA ALA A 282 22.69 -6.40 18.51
C ALA A 282 23.60 -5.19 18.81
N VAL A 283 23.49 -4.11 18.03
CA VAL A 283 24.21 -2.85 18.25
C VAL A 283 23.83 -2.23 19.60
N ASN A 284 22.54 -2.17 19.93
CA ASN A 284 22.07 -1.64 21.22
C ASN A 284 22.57 -2.47 22.41
N SER A 285 22.54 -3.80 22.29
CA SER A 285 23.09 -4.71 23.31
C SER A 285 24.60 -4.52 23.48
N ALA A 286 25.34 -4.44 22.37
CA ALA A 286 26.78 -4.22 22.38
C ALA A 286 27.15 -2.83 22.94
N ALA A 287 26.36 -1.79 22.65
CA ALA A 287 26.54 -0.44 23.18
C ALA A 287 26.40 -0.41 24.72
N LYS A 288 25.47 -1.19 25.29
CA LYS A 288 25.35 -1.32 26.75
C LYS A 288 26.61 -1.90 27.39
N ASN A 289 27.12 -3.00 26.83
CA ASN A 289 28.36 -3.63 27.29
C ASN A 289 29.57 -2.71 27.10
N HIS A 290 29.65 -2.00 25.96
CA HIS A 290 30.66 -1.00 25.68
C HIS A 290 30.68 0.11 26.74
N THR A 291 29.52 0.70 27.05
CA THR A 291 29.43 1.78 28.04
C THR A 291 29.86 1.30 29.43
N GLN A 292 29.41 0.12 29.86
CA GLN A 292 29.83 -0.46 31.14
C GLN A 292 31.35 -0.72 31.19
N GLY A 293 31.90 -1.29 30.10
CA GLY A 293 33.34 -1.57 30.00
C GLY A 293 34.19 -0.30 29.98
N ALA A 294 33.75 0.73 29.24
CA ALA A 294 34.43 2.01 29.15
C ALA A 294 34.41 2.76 30.49
N THR A 295 33.27 2.79 31.20
CA THR A 295 33.17 3.41 32.53
C THR A 295 34.12 2.73 33.51
N LEU A 296 34.11 1.39 33.59
CA LEU A 296 34.99 0.65 34.50
C LEU A 296 36.48 0.84 34.13
N PHE A 297 36.81 0.89 32.85
CA PHE A 297 38.18 1.16 32.41
C PHE A 297 38.67 2.55 32.89
N VAL A 298 37.85 3.58 32.71
CA VAL A 298 38.17 4.95 33.14
C VAL A 298 38.28 5.04 34.66
N GLU A 299 37.41 4.35 35.40
CA GLU A 299 37.51 4.27 36.86
C GLU A 299 38.83 3.66 37.32
N VAL A 300 39.25 2.54 36.74
CA VAL A 300 40.53 1.90 37.08
C VAL A 300 41.72 2.77 36.69
N ALA A 301 41.68 3.38 35.50
CA ALA A 301 42.76 4.24 35.01
C ALA A 301 42.97 5.50 35.87
N ASN A 302 41.93 5.97 36.56
CA ASN A 302 41.97 7.16 37.41
C ASN A 302 42.22 6.85 38.90
N ARG A 303 42.37 5.59 39.30
CA ARG A 303 42.69 5.25 40.70
C ARG A 303 44.08 5.74 41.05
N ALA A 304 44.20 6.40 42.20
CA ALA A 304 45.47 6.85 42.73
C ALA A 304 46.21 5.69 43.42
N GLY A 305 47.54 5.68 43.30
CA GLY A 305 48.41 4.71 43.96
C GLY A 305 48.99 3.65 43.02
N PRO A 306 49.74 2.67 43.56
CA PRO A 306 50.30 1.59 42.77
C PRO A 306 49.22 0.64 42.25
N TRP A 307 49.44 0.04 41.09
CA TRP A 307 48.54 -0.96 40.50
C TRP A 307 48.30 -2.15 41.44
N THR A 308 47.03 -2.44 41.73
CA THR A 308 46.62 -3.43 42.71
C THR A 308 46.07 -4.72 42.06
N ALA A 309 45.91 -5.77 42.86
CA ALA A 309 45.22 -6.99 42.43
C ALA A 309 43.73 -6.75 42.08
N GLN A 310 43.11 -5.71 42.66
CA GLN A 310 41.76 -5.31 42.32
C GLN A 310 41.70 -4.68 40.92
N ASP A 311 42.68 -3.84 40.56
CA ASP A 311 42.76 -3.22 39.22
C ASP A 311 42.92 -4.29 38.14
N ALA A 312 43.77 -5.29 38.39
CA ALA A 312 43.90 -6.46 37.52
C ALA A 312 42.58 -7.22 37.37
N THR A 313 41.82 -7.39 38.46
CA THR A 313 40.52 -8.08 38.44
C THR A 313 39.46 -7.29 37.69
N ASP A 314 39.41 -5.98 37.88
CA ASP A 314 38.49 -5.10 37.15
C ASP A 314 38.83 -5.06 35.66
N MET A 315 40.11 -5.12 35.27
CA MET A 315 40.51 -5.24 33.87
C MET A 315 40.07 -6.55 33.20
N ARG A 316 40.03 -7.68 33.93
CA ARG A 316 39.41 -8.91 33.39
C ARG A 316 37.91 -8.72 33.14
N LYS A 317 37.23 -7.96 34.00
CA LYS A 317 35.82 -7.62 33.81
C LYS A 317 35.61 -6.70 32.60
N VAL A 318 36.48 -5.70 32.40
CA VAL A 318 36.51 -4.89 31.17
C VAL A 318 36.66 -5.79 29.94
N ALA A 319 37.64 -6.70 29.94
CA ALA A 319 37.84 -7.66 28.85
C ALA A 319 36.58 -8.50 28.59
N SER A 320 35.93 -9.02 29.64
CA SER A 320 34.68 -9.78 29.49
C SER A 320 33.55 -8.96 28.87
N LEU A 321 33.37 -7.69 29.26
CA LEU A 321 32.30 -6.84 28.74
C LEU A 321 32.50 -6.54 27.24
N TYR A 322 33.73 -6.18 26.84
CA TYR A 322 34.04 -5.99 25.42
C TYR A 322 33.97 -7.29 24.62
N GLY A 323 34.30 -8.43 25.22
CA GLY A 323 34.14 -9.76 24.62
C GLY A 323 32.68 -10.06 24.29
N GLN A 324 31.78 -9.86 25.25
CA GLN A 324 30.33 -10.03 25.05
C GLN A 324 29.77 -9.08 23.99
N ALA A 325 30.25 -7.83 23.94
CA ALA A 325 29.87 -6.87 22.89
C ALA A 325 30.31 -7.37 21.50
N ALA A 326 31.55 -7.85 21.37
CA ALA A 326 32.09 -8.40 20.13
C ALA A 326 31.33 -9.67 19.68
N ASP A 327 31.06 -10.59 20.59
CA ASP A 327 30.35 -11.85 20.31
C ASP A 327 28.91 -11.58 19.85
N THR A 328 28.22 -10.65 20.51
CA THR A 328 26.84 -10.27 20.15
C THR A 328 26.76 -9.70 18.74
N LEU A 329 27.69 -8.81 18.38
CA LEU A 329 27.76 -8.25 17.03
C LEU A 329 28.19 -9.28 15.98
N ALA A 330 29.16 -10.13 16.29
CA ALA A 330 29.65 -11.16 15.37
C ALA A 330 28.56 -12.20 15.04
N ALA A 331 27.66 -12.50 15.99
CA ALA A 331 26.53 -13.39 15.78
C ALA A 331 25.37 -12.76 14.98
N SER A 332 25.36 -11.43 14.82
CA SER A 332 24.28 -10.69 14.13
C SER A 332 24.41 -10.71 12.60
N GLN A 333 23.26 -10.77 11.91
CA GLN A 333 23.18 -10.53 10.48
C GLN A 333 23.02 -9.03 10.20
N ALA A 334 24.10 -8.38 9.76
CA ALA A 334 24.03 -7.01 9.28
C ALA A 334 23.57 -6.98 7.82
N PRO A 335 22.72 -6.01 7.42
CA PRO A 335 22.46 -5.73 6.01
C PRO A 335 23.78 -5.51 5.26
N ALA A 336 23.79 -5.83 3.96
CA ALA A 336 25.02 -5.80 3.15
C ALA A 336 25.75 -4.44 3.22
N SER A 337 25.00 -3.33 3.25
CA SER A 337 25.50 -1.96 3.38
C SER A 337 26.21 -1.67 4.71
N TYR A 338 25.91 -2.41 5.79
CA TYR A 338 26.44 -2.20 7.14
C TYR A 338 27.44 -3.27 7.59
N THR A 339 27.75 -4.26 6.76
CA THR A 339 28.73 -5.31 7.06
C THR A 339 30.09 -4.76 7.47
N TRP A 340 30.59 -3.74 6.77
CA TRP A 340 31.85 -3.06 7.10
C TRP A 340 31.84 -2.42 8.49
N TYR A 341 30.70 -1.85 8.91
CA TYR A 341 30.57 -1.17 10.20
C TYR A 341 30.51 -2.20 11.34
N ARG A 342 29.71 -3.26 11.18
CA ARG A 342 29.69 -4.41 12.10
C ARG A 342 31.10 -4.98 12.28
N ASP A 343 31.78 -5.30 11.20
CA ASP A 343 33.09 -5.95 11.26
C ASP A 343 34.16 -5.02 11.85
N GLY A 344 34.06 -3.71 11.60
CA GLY A 344 34.86 -2.68 12.24
C GLY A 344 34.66 -2.62 13.75
N LEU A 345 33.40 -2.61 14.22
CA LEU A 345 33.06 -2.64 15.64
C LEU A 345 33.56 -3.92 16.32
N VAL A 346 33.34 -5.09 15.71
CA VAL A 346 33.82 -6.38 16.24
C VAL A 346 35.34 -6.35 16.40
N ARG A 347 36.07 -5.90 15.38
CA ARG A 347 37.54 -5.78 15.45
C ARG A 347 37.97 -4.84 16.57
N ASN A 348 37.36 -3.67 16.67
CA ASN A 348 37.66 -2.68 17.71
C ASN A 348 37.42 -3.25 19.12
N PHE A 349 36.31 -3.96 19.33
CA PHE A 349 36.02 -4.58 20.61
C PHE A 349 36.97 -5.74 20.93
N ARG A 350 37.36 -6.57 19.95
CA ARG A 350 38.39 -7.60 20.19
C ARG A 350 39.74 -7.02 20.57
N GLU A 351 40.13 -5.90 19.98
CA GLU A 351 41.34 -5.18 20.40
C GLU A 351 41.23 -4.64 21.83
N ALA A 352 40.04 -4.17 22.23
CA ALA A 352 39.78 -3.78 23.63
C ALA A 352 39.95 -4.97 24.59
N VAL A 353 39.47 -6.16 24.20
CA VAL A 353 39.63 -7.40 24.97
C VAL A 353 41.12 -7.73 25.15
N ASP A 354 41.90 -7.67 24.07
CA ASP A 354 43.34 -7.96 24.10
C ASP A 354 44.08 -6.99 25.04
N ILE A 355 43.87 -5.68 24.87
CA ILE A 355 44.50 -4.64 25.72
C ILE A 355 44.11 -4.83 27.20
N ALA A 356 42.83 -5.02 27.50
CA ALA A 356 42.36 -5.21 28.88
C ALA A 356 42.88 -6.52 29.50
N THR A 357 43.02 -7.58 28.70
CA THR A 357 43.63 -8.84 29.15
C THR A 357 45.10 -8.64 29.49
N GLN A 358 45.86 -7.92 28.66
CA GLN A 358 47.26 -7.60 28.94
C GLN A 358 47.42 -6.71 30.19
N LEU A 359 46.57 -5.68 30.35
CA LEU A 359 46.53 -4.86 31.56
C LEU A 359 46.22 -5.69 32.82
N SER A 360 45.35 -6.70 32.71
CA SER A 360 45.03 -7.59 33.83
C SER A 360 46.20 -8.48 34.28
N GLY A 361 47.23 -8.64 33.45
CA GLY A 361 48.45 -9.36 33.76
C GLY A 361 49.54 -8.49 34.40
N LEU A 362 49.37 -7.16 34.43
CA LEU A 362 50.33 -6.26 35.05
C LEU A 362 50.22 -6.29 36.58
N THR A 363 51.34 -5.99 37.23
CA THR A 363 51.46 -5.92 38.69
C THR A 363 52.11 -4.61 39.10
N SER A 364 52.18 -4.32 40.40
CA SER A 364 52.93 -3.16 40.93
C SER A 364 54.42 -3.19 40.61
N ALA A 365 54.97 -4.34 40.18
CA ALA A 365 56.37 -4.48 39.77
C ALA A 365 56.58 -4.26 38.25
N SER A 366 55.52 -4.12 37.47
CA SER A 366 55.60 -3.85 36.02
C SER A 366 56.14 -2.44 35.75
N SER A 367 56.90 -2.27 34.67
CA SER A 367 57.49 -0.97 34.31
C SER A 367 56.43 0.03 33.84
N GLN A 368 56.63 1.32 34.13
CA GLN A 368 55.75 2.40 33.65
C GLN A 368 55.59 2.38 32.12
N SER A 369 56.66 2.06 31.39
CA SER A 369 56.64 1.93 29.93
C SER A 369 55.67 0.87 29.40
N ALA A 370 55.42 -0.21 30.17
CA ALA A 370 54.46 -1.24 29.79
C ALA A 370 53.01 -0.73 29.91
N PHE A 371 52.72 0.04 30.97
CA PHE A 371 51.44 0.71 31.12
C PHE A 371 51.22 1.74 30.01
N ASP A 372 52.19 2.62 29.78
CA ASP A 372 52.09 3.68 28.77
C ASP A 372 51.84 3.11 27.36
N ALA A 373 52.50 2.00 27.01
CA ALA A 373 52.29 1.34 25.73
C ALA A 373 50.85 0.82 25.56
N LEU A 374 50.26 0.23 26.60
CA LEU A 374 48.88 -0.28 26.55
C LEU A 374 47.84 0.86 26.54
N PHE A 375 48.05 1.93 27.30
CA PHE A 375 47.18 3.11 27.26
C PHE A 375 47.26 3.85 25.92
N ALA A 376 48.45 3.92 25.31
CA ALA A 376 48.60 4.46 23.96
C ALA A 376 47.81 3.63 22.93
N ARG A 377 47.90 2.29 22.99
CA ARG A 377 47.09 1.39 22.15
C ARG A 377 45.59 1.57 22.37
N TRP A 378 45.15 1.72 23.62
CA TRP A 378 43.75 1.99 23.94
C TRP A 378 43.27 3.30 23.30
N THR A 379 44.09 4.35 23.39
CA THR A 379 43.78 5.66 22.80
C THR A 379 43.68 5.59 21.27
N ALA A 380 44.61 4.89 20.62
CA ALA A 380 44.56 4.65 19.18
C ALA A 380 43.25 3.94 18.77
N ARG A 381 42.88 2.87 19.47
CA ARG A 381 41.61 2.14 19.28
C ARG A 381 40.38 3.05 19.39
N VAL A 382 40.35 3.95 20.38
CA VAL A 382 39.24 4.92 20.56
C VAL A 382 39.17 5.89 19.38
N ASN A 383 40.30 6.31 18.83
CA ASN A 383 40.33 7.16 17.64
C ASN A 383 39.81 6.42 16.40
N ASP A 384 40.19 5.14 16.22
CA ASP A 384 39.67 4.31 15.13
C ASP A 384 38.15 4.14 15.22
N LEU A 385 37.61 3.97 16.42
CA LEU A 385 36.16 3.91 16.65
C LEU A 385 35.46 5.23 16.25
N LYS A 386 36.07 6.38 16.55
CA LYS A 386 35.55 7.69 16.10
C LYS A 386 35.56 7.81 14.57
N GLN A 387 36.60 7.32 13.90
CA GLN A 387 36.66 7.33 12.43
C GLN A 387 35.57 6.43 11.81
N LEU A 388 35.29 5.26 12.42
CA LEU A 388 34.17 4.41 12.01
C LEU A 388 32.83 5.14 12.14
N GLN A 389 32.62 5.88 13.23
CA GLN A 389 31.39 6.67 13.42
C GLN A 389 31.27 7.80 12.41
N VAL A 390 32.34 8.56 12.15
CA VAL A 390 32.34 9.63 11.15
C VAL A 390 32.00 9.09 9.76
N ARG A 391 32.50 7.91 9.41
CA ARG A 391 32.15 7.25 8.14
C ARG A 391 30.68 6.82 8.09
N LEU A 392 30.11 6.38 9.21
CA LEU A 392 28.70 6.02 9.29
C LEU A 392 27.80 7.26 9.12
N ASP A 393 28.12 8.36 9.80
CA ASP A 393 27.35 9.61 9.75
C ASP A 393 27.38 10.29 8.37
N ALA A 394 28.36 9.93 7.52
CA ALA A 394 28.48 10.43 6.16
C ALA A 394 27.63 9.66 5.13
N GLN A 395 26.99 8.55 5.52
CA GLN A 395 26.07 7.77 4.69
C GLN A 395 24.62 8.14 4.98
#